data_AF-A0A2H6HC79-F1
#
_entry.id   AF-A0A2H6HC79-F1
#
_cell.length_a   1.000
_cell.length_b   1.000
_cell.length_c   1.000
_cell.angle_alpha   90.00
_cell.angle_beta   90.00
_cell.angle_gamma   90.00
#
_symmetry.space_group_name_H-M   'P 1'
#
loop_
_entity.id
_entity.type
_entity.pdbx_description
1 polymer ?
#
loop_
_entity_poly.entity_id
_entity_poly.type
_entity_poly.pdbx_seq_one_letter_code
_entity_poly.pdbx_strand_id
1 'polypeptide(L)'
;MMRRTLLLVVLIALLASACSSKEAEPETVTAIESELQDFERQLLVHEEAIADCMRAQGFAYVAGLPSDWVLEKAAQLDIARGGDGLVDVEIPPDPNEEAMAQATPEEREAFSLAYWGDISDGGQVEGCYNSTYEAVWGTDLVEDDTAAIEDILRRIDADDRVVAALHEFTTCMGARGFDVATIDGVSRLIGIERESLRLKAAEEGKSPEDVEGYESLLSFELAANVAYDECIAAYNTTYDEVHVEYLQNYYADQ
;
A
#
# COMPACT_ATOMS: atom_id res chain seq x y z
N MET A 1 9.60 2.86 -31.89
CA MET A 1 10.35 1.60 -31.72
C MET A 1 11.31 1.86 -30.56
N MET A 2 11.19 1.40 -29.32
CA MET A 2 10.31 0.46 -28.61
C MET A 2 9.43 1.27 -27.63
N ARG A 3 8.12 1.00 -27.59
CA ARG A 3 7.14 1.72 -26.74
C ARG A 3 6.16 0.72 -26.09
N ARG A 4 6.69 -0.44 -25.74
CA ARG A 4 5.98 -1.58 -25.16
C ARG A 4 6.90 -2.17 -24.10
N THR A 5 6.33 -2.62 -22.99
CA THR A 5 6.95 -3.37 -21.87
C THR A 5 7.35 -2.58 -20.62
N LEU A 6 6.56 -1.59 -20.18
CA LEU A 6 6.67 -1.04 -18.82
C LEU A 6 5.34 -0.39 -18.42
N LEU A 7 4.37 -1.22 -18.08
CA LEU A 7 3.07 -0.80 -17.56
C LEU A 7 2.53 -2.00 -16.79
N LEU A 8 2.93 -2.09 -15.52
CA LEU A 8 2.45 -3.12 -14.59
C LEU A 8 2.82 -2.71 -13.15
N VAL A 9 2.08 -1.70 -12.65
CA VAL A 9 1.87 -1.48 -11.22
C VAL A 9 0.42 -1.87 -10.87
N VAL A 10 -0.17 -2.80 -11.64
CA VAL A 10 -1.56 -3.19 -11.45
C VAL A 10 -1.60 -4.46 -10.62
N LEU A 11 -2.35 -4.39 -9.53
CA LEU A 11 -2.98 -5.51 -8.84
C LEU A 11 -3.31 -6.69 -9.77
N ILE A 12 -2.40 -7.67 -9.91
CA ILE A 12 -2.73 -8.93 -10.61
C ILE A 12 -3.36 -9.94 -9.65
N ALA A 13 -3.27 -9.71 -8.34
CA ALA A 13 -3.78 -10.62 -7.32
C ALA A 13 -5.31 -10.53 -7.05
N LEU A 14 -6.07 -9.67 -7.74
CA LEU A 14 -7.53 -9.59 -7.56
C LEU A 14 -8.36 -10.51 -8.49
N LEU A 15 -7.72 -11.26 -9.39
CA LEU A 15 -8.43 -12.12 -10.34
C LEU A 15 -8.77 -13.53 -9.81
N ALA A 16 -8.61 -13.80 -8.51
CA ALA A 16 -8.80 -15.14 -7.95
C ALA A 16 -9.85 -15.27 -6.83
N SER A 17 -10.56 -14.22 -6.40
CA SER A 17 -11.41 -14.31 -5.19
C SER A 17 -12.92 -14.10 -5.39
N ALA A 18 -13.43 -13.96 -6.61
CA ALA A 18 -14.87 -14.07 -6.86
C ALA A 18 -15.29 -15.55 -6.98
N CYS A 19 -15.41 -16.22 -5.83
CA CYS A 19 -16.18 -17.47 -5.63
C CYS A 19 -15.77 -18.72 -6.45
N SER A 20 -14.56 -19.23 -6.29
CA SER A 20 -14.31 -20.68 -6.37
C SER A 20 -12.91 -21.00 -5.86
N SER A 21 -12.77 -22.02 -5.03
CA SER A 21 -11.48 -22.62 -4.67
C SER A 21 -10.87 -23.35 -5.89
N LYS A 22 -10.56 -22.61 -6.95
CA LYS A 22 -9.90 -23.10 -8.15
C LYS A 22 -8.55 -22.41 -8.24
N GLU A 23 -7.50 -23.20 -8.04
CA GLU A 23 -6.12 -22.89 -8.43
C GLU A 23 -6.13 -22.21 -9.81
N ALA A 24 -5.37 -21.12 -9.96
CA ALA A 24 -5.25 -20.47 -11.26
C ALA A 24 -4.69 -21.45 -12.30
N GLU A 25 -5.12 -21.31 -13.56
CA GLU A 25 -4.60 -22.17 -14.62
C GLU A 25 -3.08 -21.95 -14.78
N PRO A 26 -2.30 -23.00 -15.11
CA PRO A 26 -0.83 -22.91 -15.18
C PRO A 26 -0.30 -21.80 -16.10
N GLU A 27 -1.05 -21.46 -17.15
CA GLU A 27 -0.70 -20.37 -18.08
C GLU A 27 -0.77 -18.99 -17.40
N THR A 28 -1.74 -18.77 -16.51
CA THR A 28 -1.90 -17.54 -15.74
C THR A 28 -0.79 -17.37 -14.71
N VAL A 29 -0.45 -18.45 -13.99
CA VAL A 29 0.66 -18.43 -13.02
C VAL A 29 1.99 -18.10 -13.72
N THR A 30 2.21 -18.65 -14.91
CA THR A 30 3.41 -18.38 -15.71
C THR A 30 3.48 -16.92 -16.18
N ALA A 31 2.34 -16.31 -16.53
CA ALA A 31 2.29 -14.89 -16.90
C ALA A 31 2.64 -13.99 -15.71
N ILE A 32 2.06 -14.24 -14.54
CA ILE A 32 2.35 -13.52 -13.28
C ILE A 32 3.83 -13.65 -12.92
N GLU A 33 4.38 -14.87 -12.98
CA GLU A 33 5.81 -15.11 -12.74
C GLU A 33 6.70 -14.29 -13.69
N SER A 34 6.32 -14.20 -14.97
CA SER A 34 7.06 -13.42 -15.97
C SER A 34 7.00 -11.92 -15.69
N GLU A 35 5.84 -11.39 -15.31
CA GLU A 35 5.66 -9.95 -15.02
C GLU A 35 6.41 -9.55 -13.75
N LEU A 36 6.34 -10.36 -12.69
CA LEU A 36 7.12 -10.16 -11.47
C LEU A 36 8.62 -10.23 -11.74
N GLN A 37 9.09 -11.13 -12.62
CA GLN A 37 10.49 -11.17 -13.03
C GLN A 37 10.91 -9.92 -13.81
N ASP A 38 10.03 -9.40 -14.68
CA ASP A 38 10.32 -8.19 -15.45
C ASP A 38 10.43 -6.96 -14.53
N PHE A 39 9.55 -6.85 -13.54
CA PHE A 39 9.60 -5.80 -12.53
C PHE A 39 10.83 -5.92 -11.62
N GLU A 40 11.18 -7.13 -11.17
CA GLU A 40 12.39 -7.38 -10.39
C GLU A 40 13.66 -6.90 -11.10
N ARG A 41 13.75 -7.13 -12.42
CA ARG A 41 14.88 -6.62 -13.20
C ARG A 41 14.92 -5.09 -13.24
N GLN A 42 13.77 -4.42 -13.30
CA GLN A 42 13.70 -2.96 -13.29
C GLN A 42 14.07 -2.38 -11.92
N LEU A 43 13.60 -3.00 -10.84
CA LEU A 43 14.02 -2.67 -9.48
C LEU A 43 15.53 -2.78 -9.33
N LEU A 44 16.15 -3.87 -9.80
CA LEU A 44 17.61 -4.02 -9.75
C LEU A 44 18.34 -2.94 -10.57
N VAL A 45 17.80 -2.53 -11.71
CA VAL A 45 18.38 -1.41 -12.49
C VAL A 45 18.29 -0.09 -11.71
N HIS A 46 17.19 0.15 -10.99
CA HIS A 46 17.05 1.33 -10.13
C HIS A 46 18.01 1.29 -8.95
N GLU A 47 18.11 0.16 -8.27
CA GLU A 47 19.04 -0.09 -7.16
C GLU A 47 20.51 0.08 -7.60
N GLU A 48 20.88 -0.38 -8.79
CA GLU A 48 22.20 -0.13 -9.39
C GLU A 48 22.44 1.36 -9.67
N ALA A 49 21.43 2.08 -10.16
CA ALA A 49 21.53 3.53 -10.40
C ALA A 49 21.69 4.31 -9.08
N ILE A 50 20.96 3.91 -8.04
CA ILE A 50 21.13 4.45 -6.67
C ILE A 50 22.54 4.17 -6.18
N ALA A 51 23.04 2.94 -6.33
CA ALA A 51 24.40 2.57 -5.91
C ALA A 51 25.47 3.42 -6.59
N ASP A 52 25.31 3.70 -7.88
CA ASP A 52 26.19 4.57 -8.65
C ASP A 52 26.15 6.02 -8.16
N CYS A 53 24.96 6.55 -7.88
CA CYS A 53 24.80 7.88 -7.31
C CYS A 53 25.41 7.98 -5.91
N MET A 54 25.13 7.04 -5.02
CA MET A 54 25.66 7.01 -3.66
C MET A 54 27.18 6.93 -3.67
N ARG A 55 27.75 6.13 -4.57
CA ARG A 55 29.21 6.05 -4.76
C ARG A 55 29.80 7.38 -5.25
N ALA A 56 29.12 8.09 -6.14
CA ALA A 56 29.54 9.42 -6.58
C ALA A 56 29.51 10.44 -5.44
N GLN A 57 28.59 10.28 -4.47
CA GLN A 57 28.54 11.07 -3.24
C GLN A 57 29.51 10.58 -2.15
N GLY A 58 30.27 9.52 -2.40
CA GLY A 58 31.29 9.00 -1.48
C GLY A 58 30.80 7.97 -0.47
N PHE A 59 29.57 7.48 -0.62
CA PHE A 59 28.98 6.45 0.25
C PHE A 59 29.09 5.06 -0.40
N ALA A 60 29.29 4.04 0.44
CA ALA A 60 29.10 2.67 0.03
C ALA A 60 27.60 2.35 0.05
N TYR A 61 27.09 1.80 -1.03
CA TYR A 61 25.72 1.32 -1.15
C TYR A 61 25.74 0.00 -1.92
N VAL A 62 25.05 -1.02 -1.38
CA VAL A 62 24.93 -2.34 -1.96
C VAL A 62 23.54 -2.43 -2.59
N ALA A 63 23.50 -2.46 -3.92
CA ALA A 63 22.26 -2.70 -4.65
C ALA A 63 21.72 -4.09 -4.33
N GLY A 64 20.43 -4.18 -4.05
CA GLY A 64 19.76 -5.43 -3.73
C GLY A 64 18.25 -5.27 -3.86
N LEU A 65 17.52 -6.38 -3.92
CA LEU A 65 16.07 -6.30 -3.90
C LEU A 65 15.60 -5.79 -2.54
N PRO A 66 14.69 -4.81 -2.49
CA PRO A 66 14.07 -4.40 -1.24
C PRO A 66 13.35 -5.57 -0.57
N SER A 67 13.47 -5.64 0.76
CA SER A 67 12.82 -6.67 1.58
C SER A 67 11.32 -6.76 1.33
N ASP A 68 10.65 -5.62 1.19
CA ASP A 68 9.22 -5.52 0.93
C ASP A 68 8.85 -6.16 -0.41
N TRP A 69 9.68 -5.98 -1.45
CA TRP A 69 9.48 -6.63 -2.75
C TRP A 69 9.63 -8.15 -2.67
N VAL A 70 10.61 -8.65 -1.91
CA VAL A 70 10.79 -10.11 -1.73
C VAL A 70 9.55 -10.74 -1.08
N LEU A 71 9.00 -10.07 -0.07
CA LEU A 71 7.78 -10.51 0.61
C LEU A 71 6.56 -10.42 -0.31
N GLU A 72 6.38 -9.28 -0.98
CA GLU A 72 5.25 -9.04 -1.88
C GLU A 72 5.24 -10.02 -3.05
N LYS A 73 6.38 -10.23 -3.71
CA LYS A 73 6.53 -11.23 -4.78
C LYS A 73 6.14 -12.62 -4.29
N ALA A 74 6.59 -13.01 -3.10
CA ALA A 74 6.25 -14.31 -2.53
C ALA A 74 4.74 -14.44 -2.27
N ALA A 75 4.12 -13.42 -1.68
CA ALA A 75 2.68 -13.39 -1.44
C ALA A 75 1.88 -13.45 -2.75
N GLN A 76 2.27 -12.68 -3.77
CA GLN A 76 1.60 -12.68 -5.07
C GLN A 76 1.71 -14.04 -5.78
N LEU A 77 2.86 -14.71 -5.69
CA LEU A 77 3.04 -16.05 -6.25
C LEU A 77 2.25 -17.12 -5.48
N ASP A 78 2.12 -16.98 -4.16
CA ASP A 78 1.29 -17.87 -3.34
C ASP A 78 -0.19 -17.73 -3.72
N ILE A 79 -0.70 -16.49 -3.79
CA ILE A 79 -2.07 -16.19 -4.23
C ILE A 79 -2.32 -16.73 -5.64
N ALA A 80 -1.38 -16.51 -6.57
CA ALA A 80 -1.50 -17.02 -7.94
C ALA A 80 -1.62 -18.56 -7.98
N ARG A 81 -1.03 -19.26 -7.01
CA ARG A 81 -1.09 -20.73 -6.88
C ARG A 81 -2.28 -21.22 -6.05
N GLY A 82 -3.18 -20.31 -5.63
CA GLY A 82 -4.37 -20.63 -4.84
C GLY A 82 -4.15 -20.63 -3.33
N GLY A 83 -3.04 -20.06 -2.85
CA GLY A 83 -2.80 -19.80 -1.43
C GLY A 83 -3.52 -18.55 -0.93
N ASP A 84 -3.29 -18.19 0.33
CA ASP A 84 -3.93 -17.06 1.02
C ASP A 84 -3.03 -15.82 1.11
N GLY A 85 -1.82 -15.87 0.55
CA GLY A 85 -0.83 -14.79 0.59
C GLY A 85 -0.07 -14.69 1.90
N LEU A 86 -0.33 -15.57 2.88
CA LEU A 86 0.41 -15.63 4.13
C LEU A 86 1.66 -16.49 3.95
N VAL A 87 2.74 -15.83 3.52
CA VAL A 87 4.01 -16.49 3.22
C VAL A 87 5.00 -16.37 4.39
N ASP A 88 5.65 -17.50 4.72
CA ASP A 88 6.81 -17.53 5.62
C ASP A 88 8.07 -17.63 4.74
N VAL A 89 8.65 -16.46 4.43
CA VAL A 89 9.87 -16.35 3.64
C VAL A 89 10.99 -15.75 4.47
N GLU A 90 12.18 -16.35 4.35
CA GLU A 90 13.39 -15.80 4.95
C GLU A 90 13.82 -14.57 4.16
N ILE A 91 13.66 -13.39 4.77
CA ILE A 91 14.13 -12.12 4.21
C ILE A 91 15.57 -11.90 4.69
N PRO A 92 16.55 -11.87 3.78
CA PRO A 92 17.92 -11.56 4.15
C PRO A 92 17.98 -10.13 4.70
N PRO A 93 18.81 -9.87 5.75
CA PRO A 93 18.97 -8.52 6.28
C PRO A 93 19.55 -7.58 5.21
N ASP A 94 19.09 -6.33 5.21
CA ASP A 94 19.59 -5.31 4.28
C ASP A 94 21.04 -4.93 4.65
N PRO A 95 22.03 -5.18 3.76
CA PRO A 95 23.42 -4.84 4.03
C PRO A 95 23.66 -3.33 4.23
N ASN A 96 22.82 -2.46 3.67
CA ASN A 96 22.90 -1.01 3.88
C ASN A 96 22.40 -0.63 5.27
N GLU A 97 21.32 -1.24 5.75
CA GLU A 97 20.85 -1.06 7.13
C GLU A 97 21.87 -1.58 8.14
N GLU A 98 22.45 -2.77 7.91
CA GLU A 98 23.50 -3.32 8.77
C GLU A 98 24.72 -2.40 8.85
N ALA A 99 25.14 -1.83 7.71
CA ALA A 99 26.21 -0.86 7.66
C ALA A 99 25.87 0.42 8.45
N MET A 100 24.65 0.95 8.29
CA MET A 100 24.20 2.15 8.98
C MET A 100 23.93 1.92 10.48
N ALA A 101 23.60 0.71 10.91
CA ALA A 101 23.46 0.37 12.33
C ALA A 101 24.78 0.51 13.11
N GLN A 102 25.92 0.36 12.44
CA GLN A 102 27.25 0.50 13.03
C GLN A 102 27.85 1.90 12.85
N ALA A 103 27.23 2.74 12.03
CA ALA A 103 27.68 4.08 11.71
C ALA A 103 27.37 5.08 12.85
N THR A 104 28.12 6.19 12.91
CA THR A 104 27.82 7.27 13.86
C THR A 104 26.52 7.99 13.47
N PRO A 105 25.87 8.75 14.40
CA PRO A 105 24.71 9.57 14.06
C PRO A 105 24.96 10.51 12.88
N GLU A 106 26.14 11.12 12.81
CA GLU A 106 26.53 12.04 11.73
C GLU A 106 26.69 11.31 10.39
N GLU A 107 27.26 10.12 10.39
CA GLU A 107 27.38 9.28 9.18
C GLU A 107 26.02 8.84 8.67
N ARG A 108 25.09 8.48 9.57
CA ARG A 108 23.71 8.13 9.21
C ARG A 108 22.93 9.32 8.64
N GLU A 109 23.10 10.50 9.22
CA GLU A 109 22.47 11.73 8.72
C GLU A 109 22.99 12.09 7.32
N ALA A 110 24.31 12.01 7.12
CA ALA A 110 24.93 12.28 5.82
C ALA A 110 24.50 11.24 4.76
N PHE A 111 24.43 9.96 5.12
CA PHE A 111 23.93 8.90 4.24
C PHE A 111 22.44 9.12 3.89
N SER A 112 21.61 9.43 4.89
CA SER A 112 20.18 9.70 4.69
C SER A 112 19.96 10.89 3.77
N LEU A 113 20.71 11.99 3.96
CA LEU A 113 20.64 13.17 3.09
C LEU A 113 21.09 12.85 1.66
N ALA A 114 22.13 12.03 1.49
CA ALA A 114 22.58 11.60 0.16
C ALA A 114 21.54 10.70 -0.55
N TYR A 115 20.91 9.81 0.21
CA TYR A 115 19.95 8.84 -0.31
C TYR A 115 18.57 9.46 -0.59
N TRP A 116 17.95 10.10 0.41
CA TRP A 116 16.61 10.68 0.34
C TRP A 116 16.59 12.13 -0.13
N GLY A 117 17.68 12.86 0.05
CA GLY A 117 17.69 14.31 -0.12
C GLY A 117 17.16 15.03 1.12
N ASP A 118 16.90 16.32 0.96
CA ASP A 118 16.27 17.14 1.99
C ASP A 118 14.75 16.96 1.93
N ILE A 119 14.25 16.04 2.76
CA ILE A 119 12.82 15.72 2.88
C ILE A 119 12.03 16.73 3.73
N SER A 120 12.65 17.85 4.14
CA SER A 120 11.97 18.91 4.89
C SER A 120 11.10 19.78 3.98
N ASP A 121 10.10 20.46 4.58
CA ASP A 121 9.23 21.37 3.84
C ASP A 121 10.04 22.54 3.26
N GLY A 122 10.18 22.58 1.93
CA GLY A 122 11.02 23.54 1.20
C GLY A 122 12.47 23.09 0.93
N GLY A 123 12.79 21.82 1.16
CA GLY A 123 14.09 21.23 0.86
C GLY A 123 14.49 21.37 -0.62
N GLN A 124 15.78 21.65 -0.86
CA GLN A 124 16.32 21.91 -2.20
C GLN A 124 17.34 20.88 -2.67
N VAL A 125 17.64 19.87 -1.85
CA VAL A 125 18.62 18.83 -2.17
C VAL A 125 17.86 17.58 -2.60
N GLU A 126 17.99 17.20 -3.85
CA GLU A 126 17.45 15.95 -4.36
C GLU A 126 18.36 14.78 -3.99
N GLY A 127 17.78 13.70 -3.46
CA GLY A 127 18.51 12.48 -3.10
C GLY A 127 18.79 11.55 -4.28
N CYS A 128 19.68 10.59 -4.09
CA CYS A 128 19.97 9.54 -5.05
C CYS A 128 18.74 8.70 -5.41
N TYR A 129 17.81 8.48 -4.48
CA TYR A 129 16.60 7.71 -4.75
C TYR A 129 15.73 8.40 -5.81
N ASN A 130 15.36 9.68 -5.58
CA ASN A 130 14.48 10.44 -6.46
C ASN A 130 15.15 10.77 -7.80
N SER A 131 16.41 11.24 -7.77
CA SER A 131 17.13 11.65 -9.00
C SER A 131 17.36 10.51 -9.99
N THR A 132 17.39 9.26 -9.52
CA THR A 132 17.54 8.08 -10.37
C THR A 132 16.20 7.45 -10.76
N TYR A 133 15.13 7.77 -10.02
CA TYR A 133 13.79 7.24 -10.27
C TYR A 133 13.30 7.61 -11.66
N GLU A 134 13.32 8.90 -12.03
CA GLU A 134 12.90 9.35 -13.37
C GLU A 134 13.74 8.74 -14.50
N ALA A 135 15.02 8.47 -14.25
CA ALA A 135 15.92 7.92 -15.26
C ALA A 135 15.62 6.44 -15.58
N VAL A 136 15.12 5.69 -14.60
CA VAL A 136 14.83 4.25 -14.75
C VAL A 136 13.36 4.00 -15.08
N TRP A 137 12.46 4.73 -14.42
CA TRP A 137 11.01 4.54 -14.52
C TRP A 137 10.33 5.53 -15.47
N GLY A 138 11.02 6.59 -15.91
CA GLY A 138 10.45 7.68 -16.69
C GLY A 138 9.63 8.67 -15.84
N THR A 139 9.19 9.76 -16.45
CA THR A 139 8.28 10.76 -15.84
C THR A 139 6.79 10.35 -15.91
N ASP A 140 6.48 9.28 -16.65
CA ASP A 140 5.13 9.07 -17.20
C ASP A 140 4.20 8.22 -16.31
N LEU A 141 4.67 7.66 -15.19
CA LEU A 141 3.80 6.82 -14.34
C LEU A 141 2.83 7.59 -13.43
N VAL A 142 3.02 8.91 -13.26
CA VAL A 142 2.32 9.65 -12.19
C VAL A 142 1.55 10.88 -12.67
N GLU A 143 1.84 11.48 -13.83
CA GLU A 143 1.09 12.70 -14.23
C GLU A 143 -0.06 12.43 -15.22
N ASP A 144 0.14 11.59 -16.25
CA ASP A 144 -0.93 11.29 -17.23
C ASP A 144 -1.86 10.16 -16.76
N ASP A 145 -1.36 9.17 -16.02
CA ASP A 145 -2.18 8.09 -15.48
C ASP A 145 -2.90 8.47 -14.19
N THR A 146 -2.41 9.40 -13.35
CA THR A 146 -3.12 9.77 -12.12
C THR A 146 -4.47 10.42 -12.40
N ALA A 147 -4.58 11.31 -13.37
CA ALA A 147 -5.88 11.90 -13.71
C ALA A 147 -6.86 10.86 -14.29
N ALA A 148 -6.36 9.90 -15.06
CA ALA A 148 -7.17 8.81 -15.63
C ALA A 148 -7.59 7.78 -14.57
N ILE A 149 -6.68 7.40 -13.68
CA ILE A 149 -6.94 6.52 -12.53
C ILE A 149 -7.89 7.19 -11.54
N GLU A 150 -7.72 8.48 -11.24
CA GLU A 150 -8.67 9.24 -10.42
C GLU A 150 -10.05 9.32 -11.08
N ASP A 151 -10.12 9.43 -12.41
CA ASP A 151 -11.40 9.35 -13.14
C ASP A 151 -12.05 7.98 -13.00
N ILE A 152 -11.27 6.91 -13.13
CA ILE A 152 -11.72 5.54 -12.95
C ILE A 152 -12.23 5.32 -11.53
N LEU A 153 -11.46 5.68 -10.51
CA LEU A 153 -11.85 5.55 -9.10
C LEU A 153 -13.14 6.31 -8.81
N ARG A 154 -13.27 7.55 -9.32
CA ARG A 154 -14.50 8.33 -9.17
C ARG A 154 -15.70 7.67 -9.85
N ARG A 155 -15.49 7.00 -10.98
CA ARG A 155 -16.56 6.25 -11.67
C ARG A 155 -16.93 4.96 -10.96
N ILE A 156 -15.95 4.28 -10.36
CA ILE A 156 -16.18 3.12 -9.48
C ILE A 156 -17.01 3.54 -8.27
N ASP A 157 -16.65 4.62 -7.59
CA ASP A 157 -17.40 5.16 -6.43
C ASP A 157 -18.83 5.57 -6.79
N ALA A 158 -19.06 5.95 -8.05
CA ALA A 158 -20.37 6.31 -8.57
C ALA A 158 -21.13 5.13 -9.24
N ASP A 159 -20.54 3.94 -9.32
CA ASP A 159 -21.18 2.76 -9.91
C ASP A 159 -22.35 2.33 -9.02
N ASP A 160 -23.53 2.12 -9.63
CA ASP A 160 -24.77 1.78 -8.91
C ASP A 160 -24.60 0.54 -8.02
N ARG A 161 -23.74 -0.41 -8.41
CA ARG A 161 -23.44 -1.62 -7.61
C ARG A 161 -22.67 -1.27 -6.34
N VAL A 162 -21.65 -0.43 -6.46
CA VAL A 162 -20.82 0.03 -5.33
C VAL A 162 -21.67 0.88 -4.38
N VAL A 163 -22.50 1.78 -4.91
CA VAL A 163 -23.42 2.59 -4.11
C VAL A 163 -24.42 1.73 -3.36
N ALA A 164 -24.97 0.69 -4.01
CA ALA A 164 -25.88 -0.25 -3.34
C ALA A 164 -25.17 -1.04 -2.24
N ALA A 165 -23.96 -1.54 -2.49
CA ALA A 165 -23.18 -2.27 -1.49
C ALA A 165 -22.76 -1.38 -0.31
N LEU A 166 -22.44 -0.10 -0.55
CA LEU A 166 -22.20 0.88 0.50
C LEU A 166 -23.45 1.13 1.35
N HIS A 167 -24.62 1.20 0.71
CA HIS A 167 -25.89 1.31 1.42
C HIS A 167 -26.17 0.09 2.31
N GLU A 168 -25.85 -1.13 1.85
CA GLU A 168 -25.95 -2.34 2.67
C GLU A 168 -24.99 -2.31 3.87
N PHE A 169 -23.73 -1.92 3.64
CA PHE A 169 -22.73 -1.75 4.70
C PHE A 169 -23.22 -0.76 5.77
N THR A 170 -23.60 0.46 5.37
CA THR A 170 -24.05 1.51 6.29
C THR A 170 -25.32 1.12 7.04
N THR A 171 -26.24 0.40 6.39
CA THR A 171 -27.44 -0.19 7.05
C THR A 171 -27.04 -1.22 8.10
N CYS A 172 -26.09 -2.11 7.79
CA CYS A 172 -25.58 -3.11 8.71
C CYS A 172 -24.91 -2.46 9.93
N MET A 173 -24.03 -1.47 9.71
CA MET A 173 -23.38 -0.71 10.78
C MET A 173 -24.40 0.00 11.66
N GLY A 174 -25.42 0.63 11.05
CA GLY A 174 -26.52 1.27 11.78
C GLY A 174 -27.30 0.28 12.65
N ALA A 175 -27.54 -0.95 12.17
CA ALA A 175 -28.15 -2.02 12.97
C ALA A 175 -27.26 -2.49 14.13
N ARG A 176 -25.94 -2.28 14.06
CA ARG A 176 -24.98 -2.51 15.14
C ARG A 176 -24.79 -1.31 16.07
N GLY A 177 -25.49 -0.21 15.82
CA GLY A 177 -25.46 1.00 16.65
C GLY A 177 -24.39 2.00 16.25
N PHE A 178 -23.78 1.86 15.08
CA PHE A 178 -22.77 2.78 14.56
C PHE A 178 -23.32 3.56 13.36
N ASP A 179 -23.40 4.88 13.49
CA ASP A 179 -23.86 5.77 12.43
C ASP A 179 -22.66 6.21 11.58
N VAL A 180 -22.51 5.60 10.41
CA VAL A 180 -21.43 5.88 9.45
C VAL A 180 -22.00 6.04 8.04
N ALA A 181 -21.44 6.97 7.29
CA ALA A 181 -21.84 7.25 5.91
C ALA A 181 -20.89 6.65 4.86
N THR A 182 -19.67 6.30 5.27
CA THR A 182 -18.62 5.74 4.42
C THR A 182 -17.91 4.61 5.16
N ILE A 183 -17.14 3.80 4.42
CA ILE A 183 -16.29 2.75 4.98
C ILE A 183 -15.30 3.34 6.01
N ASP A 184 -14.63 4.44 5.66
CA ASP A 184 -13.72 5.17 6.56
C ASP A 184 -14.41 5.82 7.78
N GLY A 185 -15.74 5.84 7.78
CA GLY A 185 -16.54 6.43 8.86
C GLY A 185 -16.26 5.78 10.21
N VAL A 186 -15.92 4.48 10.25
CA VAL A 186 -15.61 3.76 11.49
C VAL A 186 -14.31 4.26 12.13
N SER A 187 -13.24 4.36 11.34
CA SER A 187 -11.96 4.91 11.80
C SER A 187 -12.11 6.36 12.29
N ARG A 188 -12.91 7.16 11.59
CA ARG A 188 -13.22 8.53 12.01
C ARG A 188 -13.99 8.57 13.34
N LEU A 189 -14.97 7.70 13.51
CA LEU A 189 -15.77 7.60 14.74
C LEU A 189 -14.87 7.24 15.95
N ILE A 190 -14.01 6.24 15.79
CA ILE A 190 -13.01 5.85 16.79
C ILE A 190 -12.05 7.01 17.08
N GLY A 191 -11.58 7.71 16.05
CA GLY A 191 -10.69 8.86 16.19
C GLY A 191 -11.30 9.99 17.03
N ILE A 192 -12.61 10.25 16.90
CA ILE A 192 -13.33 11.25 17.70
C ILE A 192 -13.33 10.86 19.19
N GLU A 193 -13.63 9.60 19.50
CA GLU A 193 -13.65 9.12 20.89
C GLU A 193 -12.24 9.10 21.52
N ARG A 194 -11.22 8.69 20.75
CA ARG A 194 -9.81 8.76 21.16
C ARG A 194 -9.38 10.19 21.48
N GLU A 195 -9.72 11.14 20.60
CA GLU A 195 -9.36 12.55 20.79
C GLU A 195 -10.09 13.16 22.00
N SER A 196 -11.36 12.82 22.19
CA SER A 196 -12.14 13.23 23.37
C SER A 196 -11.46 12.80 24.67
N LEU A 197 -11.03 11.53 24.75
CA LEU A 197 -10.31 11.02 25.92
C LEU A 197 -8.95 11.68 26.10
N ARG A 198 -8.20 11.90 25.01
CA ARG A 198 -6.90 12.59 25.04
C ARG A 198 -7.02 14.01 25.59
N LEU A 199 -8.04 14.76 25.18
CA LEU A 199 -8.32 16.11 25.67
C LEU A 199 -8.65 16.09 27.17
N LYS A 200 -9.50 15.15 27.61
CA LYS A 200 -9.81 14.97 29.04
C LYS A 200 -8.56 14.63 29.87
N ALA A 201 -7.69 13.77 29.36
CA ALA A 201 -6.42 13.42 30.00
C ALA A 201 -5.51 14.64 30.17
N ALA A 202 -5.42 15.48 29.14
CA ALA A 202 -4.66 16.72 29.20
C ALA A 202 -5.21 17.70 30.25
N GLU A 203 -6.54 17.84 30.35
CA GLU A 203 -7.20 18.67 31.36
C GLU A 203 -6.96 18.17 32.80
N GLU A 204 -6.94 16.86 33.00
CA GLU A 204 -6.69 16.23 34.30
C GLU A 204 -5.20 16.11 34.65
N GLY A 205 -4.30 16.41 33.72
CA GLY A 205 -2.85 16.22 33.89
C GLY A 205 -2.46 14.75 34.06
N LYS A 206 -3.19 13.84 33.40
CA LYS A 206 -3.02 12.39 33.47
C LYS A 206 -2.66 11.80 32.11
N SER A 207 -2.23 10.54 32.11
CA SER A 207 -2.20 9.75 30.87
C SER A 207 -3.63 9.38 30.44
N PRO A 208 -3.90 9.15 29.13
CA PRO A 208 -5.21 8.70 28.66
C PRO A 208 -5.71 7.42 29.34
N GLU A 209 -4.80 6.51 29.70
CA GLU A 209 -5.08 5.23 30.36
C GLU A 209 -5.59 5.39 31.79
N ASP A 210 -5.23 6.50 32.45
CA ASP A 210 -5.60 6.80 33.84
C ASP A 210 -6.91 7.60 33.97
N VAL A 211 -7.57 7.90 32.87
CA VAL A 211 -8.79 8.72 32.81
C VAL A 211 -10.03 7.85 32.79
N GLU A 212 -11.03 8.25 33.58
CA GLU A 212 -12.36 7.62 33.55
C GLU A 212 -12.94 7.67 32.13
N GLY A 213 -13.18 6.50 31.54
CA GLY A 213 -13.66 6.35 30.17
C GLY A 213 -12.73 5.54 29.27
N TYR A 214 -11.48 5.29 29.66
CA TYR A 214 -10.53 4.51 28.85
C TYR A 214 -11.03 3.09 28.52
N GLU A 215 -11.49 2.34 29.51
CA GLU A 215 -12.06 0.98 29.29
C GLU A 215 -13.32 1.01 28.41
N SER A 216 -14.12 2.08 28.51
CA SER A 216 -15.29 2.27 27.66
C SER A 216 -14.88 2.55 26.21
N LEU A 217 -13.80 3.32 25.99
CA LEU A 217 -13.21 3.55 24.68
C LEU A 217 -12.71 2.24 24.08
N LEU A 218 -11.95 1.43 24.81
CA LEU A 218 -11.47 0.13 24.31
C LEU A 218 -12.63 -0.80 23.92
N SER A 219 -13.67 -0.84 24.76
CA SER A 219 -14.88 -1.63 24.48
C SER A 219 -15.63 -1.13 23.23
N PHE A 220 -15.70 0.19 23.06
CA PHE A 220 -16.29 0.83 21.89
C PHE A 220 -15.51 0.53 20.62
N GLU A 221 -14.18 0.68 20.66
CA GLU A 221 -13.28 0.36 19.54
C GLU A 221 -13.40 -1.09 19.10
N LEU A 222 -13.39 -2.02 20.06
CA LEU A 222 -13.57 -3.43 19.76
C LEU A 222 -14.92 -3.69 19.10
N ALA A 223 -16.01 -3.14 19.66
CA ALA A 223 -17.35 -3.32 19.11
C ALA A 223 -17.48 -2.71 17.70
N ALA A 224 -16.88 -1.55 17.46
CA ALA A 224 -16.91 -0.87 16.16
C ALA A 224 -16.15 -1.66 15.09
N ASN A 225 -14.97 -2.19 15.41
CA ASN A 225 -14.17 -3.00 14.49
C ASN A 225 -14.83 -4.36 14.21
N VAL A 226 -15.38 -5.03 15.23
CA VAL A 226 -16.13 -6.29 15.02
C VAL A 226 -17.35 -6.05 14.14
N ALA A 227 -18.09 -4.97 14.36
CA ALA A 227 -19.22 -4.62 13.49
C ALA A 227 -18.76 -4.34 12.05
N TYR A 228 -17.65 -3.62 11.88
CA TYR A 228 -17.06 -3.36 10.57
C TYR A 228 -16.74 -4.66 9.83
N ASP A 229 -16.01 -5.57 10.46
CA ASP A 229 -15.60 -6.85 9.86
C ASP A 229 -16.81 -7.69 9.43
N GLU A 230 -17.87 -7.69 10.24
CA GLU A 230 -19.11 -8.42 9.92
C GLU A 230 -19.92 -7.77 8.79
N CYS A 231 -19.82 -6.44 8.61
CA CYS A 231 -20.62 -5.69 7.65
C CYS A 231 -19.91 -5.44 6.30
N ILE A 232 -18.57 -5.49 6.26
CA ILE A 232 -17.77 -5.03 5.11
C ILE A 232 -17.69 -6.04 3.94
N ALA A 233 -17.88 -7.34 4.20
CA ALA A 233 -17.59 -8.39 3.23
C ALA A 233 -18.30 -8.23 1.87
N ALA A 234 -19.59 -7.86 1.87
CA ALA A 234 -20.37 -7.64 0.66
C ALA A 234 -19.91 -6.40 -0.12
N TYR A 235 -19.53 -5.34 0.60
CA TYR A 235 -18.95 -4.14 0.00
C TYR A 235 -17.62 -4.45 -0.69
N ASN A 236 -16.68 -5.09 0.01
CA ASN A 236 -15.37 -5.42 -0.56
C ASN A 236 -15.50 -6.30 -1.80
N THR A 237 -16.32 -7.36 -1.73
CA THR A 237 -16.55 -8.25 -2.88
C THR A 237 -17.05 -7.45 -4.10
N THR A 238 -18.04 -6.58 -3.90
CA THR A 238 -18.61 -5.78 -4.98
C THR A 238 -17.60 -4.74 -5.50
N TYR A 239 -16.92 -4.04 -4.60
CA TYR A 239 -15.94 -3.01 -4.94
C TYR A 239 -14.79 -3.61 -5.76
N ASP A 240 -14.25 -4.76 -5.34
CA ASP A 240 -13.17 -5.46 -6.04
C ASP A 240 -13.60 -5.90 -7.44
N GLU A 241 -14.80 -6.48 -7.59
CA GLU A 241 -15.34 -6.88 -8.90
C GLU A 241 -15.49 -5.67 -9.86
N VAL A 242 -16.04 -4.56 -9.37
CA VAL A 242 -16.22 -3.33 -10.16
C VAL A 242 -14.86 -2.71 -10.48
N HIS A 243 -13.95 -2.67 -9.52
CA HIS A 243 -12.62 -2.10 -9.69
C HIS A 243 -11.84 -2.84 -10.78
N VAL A 244 -11.85 -4.18 -10.75
CA VAL A 244 -11.24 -5.01 -11.79
C VAL A 244 -11.88 -4.75 -13.16
N GLU A 245 -13.21 -4.68 -13.25
CA GLU A 245 -13.91 -4.41 -14.52
C GLU A 245 -13.48 -3.07 -15.14
N TYR A 246 -13.42 -2.01 -14.34
CA TYR A 246 -13.05 -0.68 -14.81
C TYR A 246 -11.59 -0.60 -15.25
N LEU A 247 -10.67 -1.21 -14.49
CA LEU A 247 -9.26 -1.27 -14.87
C LEU A 247 -9.05 -2.09 -16.14
N GLN A 248 -9.71 -3.25 -16.27
CA GLN A 248 -9.63 -4.08 -17.48
C GLN A 248 -10.11 -3.32 -18.72
N ASN A 249 -11.22 -2.59 -18.61
CA ASN A 249 -11.72 -1.77 -19.71
C ASN A 249 -10.76 -0.64 -20.08
N TYR A 250 -10.17 0.02 -19.08
CA TYR A 250 -9.17 1.07 -19.32
C TYR A 250 -7.96 0.54 -20.11
N TYR A 251 -7.42 -0.61 -19.70
CA TYR A 251 -6.24 -1.19 -20.36
C TYR A 251 -6.55 -1.84 -21.72
N ALA A 252 -7.79 -2.26 -21.97
CA ALA A 252 -8.19 -2.81 -23.27
C ALA A 252 -8.31 -1.75 -24.38
N ASP A 253 -8.55 -0.49 -24.01
CA ASP A 253 -8.76 0.64 -24.92
C ASP A 253 -7.45 1.39 -25.28
N GLN A 254 -6.30 0.95 -24.76
CA GLN A 254 -4.95 1.50 -25.01
C GLN A 254 -4.17 0.70 -26.06
#